data_AF-A0A662FA86-F1
#
_entry.id   AF-A0A662FA86-F1
#
_cell.length_a   1.000
_cell.length_b   1.000
_cell.length_c   1.000
_cell.angle_alpha   90.00
_cell.angle_beta   90.00
_cell.angle_gamma   90.00
#
_symmetry.space_group_name_H-M   'P 1'
#
loop_
_entity.id
_entity.type
_entity.pdbx_description
1 polymer ?
#
loop_
_entity_poly.entity_id
_entity_poly.type
_entity_poly.pdbx_seq_one_letter_code
_entity_poly.pdbx_strand_id
1 'polypeptide(L)'
;MTLTDNGKDWLARNAGVNNCFASSGVSYKDLEGNSHTGSTTDVAAMLVVAMLVGDTTTEIVNGKSYEDFKSANDGYDIDIEDVKTVYDLQEATTPYCAAVATPTPTPTPTPTVTPTPTVTPTPSPTPTPVPNAEVCAYVESAGKGNLTWNHVLAIYYKHVDLDDLADSQLKKIPEDKRPDSIPDPTSWNQVLGVYYYYLELYSMGDAKLGCGWS
;
A
#
# COMPACT_ATOMS: atom_id res chain seq x y z
N MET A 1 -10.61 13.40 -7.35
CA MET A 1 -10.27 13.43 -5.92
C MET A 1 -11.47 12.96 -5.15
N THR A 2 -11.47 11.66 -4.90
CA THR A 2 -12.47 10.95 -4.11
C THR A 2 -12.08 10.87 -2.63
N LEU A 3 -10.83 11.23 -2.30
CA LEU A 3 -10.37 11.37 -0.94
C LEU A 3 -10.94 12.63 -0.27
N THR A 4 -11.85 12.43 0.68
CA THR A 4 -12.49 13.51 1.42
C THR A 4 -11.66 13.95 2.63
N ASP A 5 -12.05 15.04 3.29
CA ASP A 5 -11.44 15.45 4.55
C ASP A 5 -11.56 14.37 5.63
N ASN A 6 -12.71 13.67 5.68
CA ASN A 6 -12.92 12.55 6.61
C ASN A 6 -12.00 11.36 6.28
N GLY A 7 -11.79 11.07 5.00
CA GLY A 7 -10.83 10.05 4.55
C GLY A 7 -9.39 10.40 4.94
N LYS A 8 -8.96 11.65 4.75
CA LYS A 8 -7.64 12.11 5.20
C LYS A 8 -7.49 12.01 6.71
N ASP A 9 -8.50 12.43 7.46
CA ASP A 9 -8.53 12.33 8.92
C ASP A 9 -8.43 10.88 9.41
N TRP A 10 -9.11 9.96 8.72
CA TRP A 10 -9.04 8.54 9.00
C TRP A 10 -7.65 7.98 8.72
N LEU A 11 -7.05 8.32 7.57
CA LEU A 11 -5.70 7.88 7.21
C LEU A 11 -4.68 8.40 8.21
N ALA A 12 -4.79 9.64 8.65
CA ALA A 12 -3.82 10.19 9.60
C ALA A 12 -3.90 9.49 10.97
N ARG A 13 -5.11 9.13 11.42
CA ARG A 13 -5.32 8.45 12.72
C ARG A 13 -4.97 6.97 12.71
N ASN A 14 -5.24 6.26 11.61
CA ASN A 14 -5.05 4.80 11.54
C ASN A 14 -3.77 4.40 10.81
N ALA A 15 -3.38 5.18 9.81
CA ALA A 15 -2.25 4.93 8.93
C ALA A 15 -1.20 6.03 9.00
N GLY A 16 -1.12 6.73 10.13
CA GLY A 16 -0.17 7.81 10.38
C GLY A 16 0.60 7.63 11.69
N VAL A 17 1.57 8.51 11.92
CA VAL A 17 2.34 8.58 13.18
C VAL A 17 1.90 9.83 13.92
N ASN A 18 1.50 9.68 15.19
CA ASN A 18 0.96 10.78 16.02
C ASN A 18 -0.22 11.53 15.35
N ASN A 19 -1.11 10.79 14.68
CA ASN A 19 -2.24 11.33 13.91
C ASN A 19 -1.85 12.19 12.70
N CYS A 20 -0.63 12.02 12.17
CA CYS A 20 -0.14 12.72 10.99
C CYS A 20 0.28 11.75 9.88
N PHE A 21 0.13 12.17 8.64
CA PHE A 21 0.70 11.46 7.50
C PHE A 21 2.21 11.35 7.71
N ALA A 22 2.75 10.15 7.48
CA ALA A 22 4.12 9.82 7.82
C ALA A 22 4.81 9.11 6.66
N SER A 23 6.03 9.54 6.35
CA SER A 23 6.85 8.91 5.31
C SER A 23 7.48 7.59 5.73
N SER A 24 7.41 7.23 7.01
CA SER A 24 7.84 5.94 7.55
C SER A 24 7.22 5.68 8.92
N GLY A 25 7.38 4.45 9.43
CA GLY A 25 6.97 4.08 10.79
C GLY A 25 5.50 3.63 10.93
N VAL A 26 4.77 3.50 9.82
CA VAL A 26 3.40 2.99 9.80
C VAL A 26 3.43 1.47 9.63
N SER A 27 2.88 0.73 10.60
CA SER A 27 2.70 -0.72 10.49
C SER A 27 1.40 -1.05 9.80
N TYR A 28 1.45 -1.92 8.79
CA TYR A 28 0.28 -2.35 8.01
C TYR A 28 0.43 -3.80 7.55
N LYS A 29 -0.60 -4.37 6.94
CA LYS A 29 -0.60 -5.72 6.38
C LYS A 29 -0.88 -5.68 4.88
N ASP A 30 -0.28 -6.61 4.15
CA ASP A 30 -0.72 -6.94 2.78
C ASP A 30 -2.00 -7.80 2.84
N LEU A 31 -2.54 -8.15 1.66
CA LEU A 31 -3.79 -8.92 1.56
C LEU A 31 -3.59 -10.40 1.93
N GLU A 32 -2.34 -10.87 1.94
CA GLU A 32 -1.96 -12.20 2.45
C GLU A 32 -1.84 -12.21 3.99
N GLY A 33 -1.94 -11.05 4.64
CA GLY A 33 -1.88 -10.88 6.08
C GLY A 33 -0.47 -10.75 6.67
N ASN A 34 0.56 -10.63 5.83
CA ASN A 34 1.93 -10.39 6.27
C ASN A 34 2.10 -8.94 6.71
N SER A 35 2.83 -8.74 7.81
CA SER A 35 3.10 -7.42 8.34
C SER A 35 4.24 -6.71 7.62
N HIS A 36 4.05 -5.43 7.37
CA HIS A 36 5.01 -4.51 6.75
C HIS A 36 5.17 -3.25 7.61
N THR A 37 6.27 -2.54 7.41
CA THR A 37 6.46 -1.18 7.92
C THR A 37 6.73 -0.25 6.75
N GLY A 38 6.00 0.85 6.67
CA GLY A 38 6.07 1.79 5.57
C GLY A 38 5.51 3.16 5.94
N SER A 39 4.90 3.81 4.96
CA SER A 39 4.37 5.16 5.00
C SER A 39 2.84 5.18 4.98
N THR A 40 2.23 6.34 5.20
CA THR A 40 0.79 6.53 4.99
C THR A 40 0.41 6.29 3.52
N THR A 41 1.29 6.69 2.60
CA THR A 41 1.10 6.44 1.16
C THR A 41 1.09 4.94 0.84
N ASP A 42 1.92 4.12 1.50
CA ASP A 42 1.89 2.66 1.33
C ASP A 42 0.54 2.08 1.73
N VAL A 43 -0.07 2.58 2.81
CA VAL A 43 -1.40 2.13 3.23
C VAL A 43 -2.49 2.59 2.27
N ALA A 44 -2.42 3.83 1.77
CA ALA A 44 -3.35 4.30 0.74
C ALA A 44 -3.27 3.44 -0.54
N ALA A 45 -2.05 3.08 -0.95
CA ALA A 45 -1.83 2.14 -2.05
C ALA A 45 -2.46 0.76 -1.77
N MET A 46 -2.33 0.22 -0.55
CA MET A 46 -2.97 -1.05 -0.17
C MET A 46 -4.48 -0.99 -0.32
N LEU A 47 -5.10 0.11 0.11
CA LEU A 47 -6.54 0.30 0.04
C LEU A 47 -7.02 0.32 -1.43
N VAL A 48 -6.27 0.97 -2.32
CA VAL A 48 -6.56 0.92 -3.77
C VAL A 48 -6.43 -0.50 -4.31
N VAL A 49 -5.40 -1.26 -3.94
CA VAL A 49 -5.27 -2.65 -4.42
C VAL A 49 -6.40 -3.52 -3.88
N ALA A 50 -6.73 -3.42 -2.59
CA ALA A 50 -7.84 -4.14 -1.96
C ALA A 50 -9.17 -3.95 -2.72
N MET A 51 -9.48 -2.70 -3.09
CA MET A 51 -10.63 -2.38 -3.95
C MET A 51 -10.56 -3.11 -5.29
N LEU A 52 -9.44 -2.98 -5.99
CA LEU A 52 -9.31 -3.42 -7.38
C LEU A 52 -9.39 -4.94 -7.53
N VAL A 53 -9.03 -5.66 -6.47
CA VAL A 53 -8.99 -7.13 -6.45
C VAL A 53 -10.20 -7.73 -5.76
N GLY A 54 -11.04 -6.88 -5.15
CA GLY A 54 -12.28 -7.28 -4.49
C GLY A 54 -12.09 -7.88 -3.09
N ASP A 55 -10.88 -7.85 -2.53
CA ASP A 55 -10.63 -8.24 -1.14
C ASP A 55 -10.78 -7.02 -0.22
N THR A 56 -12.03 -6.65 0.04
CA THR A 56 -12.33 -5.40 0.75
C THR A 56 -12.38 -5.52 2.27
N THR A 57 -12.35 -6.75 2.80
CA THR A 57 -12.56 -7.03 4.23
C THR A 57 -11.30 -7.43 4.98
N THR A 58 -10.22 -7.80 4.27
CA THR A 58 -8.94 -8.11 4.91
C THR A 58 -8.41 -6.89 5.69
N GLU A 59 -7.88 -7.15 6.89
CA GLU A 59 -7.29 -6.12 7.73
C GLU A 59 -6.01 -5.59 7.08
N ILE A 60 -5.97 -4.29 6.82
CA ILE A 60 -4.83 -3.59 6.24
C ILE A 60 -4.07 -2.79 7.31
N VAL A 61 -4.77 -2.09 8.21
CA VAL A 61 -4.12 -1.19 9.16
C VAL A 61 -4.90 -1.03 10.46
N ASN A 62 -4.24 -1.18 11.61
CA ASN A 62 -4.84 -0.93 12.94
C ASN A 62 -6.21 -1.62 13.16
N GLY A 63 -6.36 -2.89 12.75
CA GLY A 63 -7.64 -3.60 12.84
C GLY A 63 -8.70 -3.13 11.84
N LYS A 64 -8.33 -2.38 10.81
CA LYS A 64 -9.22 -1.80 9.79
C LYS A 64 -8.96 -2.33 8.40
N SER A 65 -10.05 -2.48 7.66
CA SER A 65 -10.11 -2.95 6.27
C SER A 65 -10.33 -1.79 5.29
N TYR A 66 -10.42 -2.13 4.01
CA TYR A 66 -10.88 -1.17 3.00
C TYR A 66 -12.31 -0.70 3.23
N GLU A 67 -13.24 -1.58 3.62
CA GLU A 67 -14.63 -1.18 3.91
C GLU A 67 -14.72 -0.17 5.06
N ASP A 68 -13.86 -0.29 6.07
CA ASP A 68 -13.76 0.69 7.16
C ASP A 68 -13.30 2.06 6.64
N PHE A 69 -12.29 2.08 5.76
CA PHE A 69 -11.82 3.31 5.13
C PHE A 69 -12.93 3.92 4.27
N LYS A 70 -13.56 3.15 3.38
CA LYS A 70 -14.63 3.63 2.48
C LYS A 70 -15.78 4.24 3.27
N SER A 71 -16.19 3.57 4.34
CA SER A 71 -17.23 4.07 5.24
C SER A 71 -16.85 5.42 5.88
N ALA A 72 -15.57 5.60 6.23
CA ALA A 72 -15.07 6.86 6.77
C ALA A 72 -14.83 7.93 5.70
N ASN A 73 -14.56 7.53 4.46
CA ASN A 73 -14.37 8.42 3.31
C ASN A 73 -15.72 8.78 2.66
N ASP A 74 -16.76 8.97 3.46
CA ASP A 74 -18.12 9.33 3.04
C ASP A 74 -18.74 8.37 2.00
N GLY A 75 -18.29 7.11 1.97
CA GLY A 75 -18.74 6.08 1.03
C GLY A 75 -18.03 6.11 -0.32
N TYR A 76 -17.08 7.04 -0.55
CA TYR A 76 -16.29 7.09 -1.78
C TYR A 76 -15.14 6.10 -1.72
N ASP A 77 -14.95 5.39 -2.83
CA ASP A 77 -13.77 4.54 -3.03
C ASP A 77 -12.53 5.43 -3.16
N ILE A 78 -11.39 5.00 -2.60
CA ILE A 78 -10.10 5.65 -2.90
C ILE A 78 -9.65 5.28 -4.31
N ASP A 79 -9.24 6.27 -5.08
CA ASP A 79 -8.73 6.06 -6.43
C ASP A 79 -7.18 6.13 -6.49
N ILE A 80 -6.65 5.83 -7.66
CA ILE A 80 -5.21 5.77 -7.90
C ILE A 80 -4.57 7.17 -7.83
N GLU A 81 -5.30 8.23 -8.21
CA GLU A 81 -4.85 9.61 -8.13
C GLU A 81 -4.83 10.15 -6.69
N ASP A 82 -5.71 9.65 -5.82
CA ASP A 82 -5.75 9.98 -4.41
C ASP A 82 -4.47 9.49 -3.68
N VAL A 83 -3.85 8.39 -4.12
CA VAL A 83 -2.55 7.93 -3.55
C VAL A 83 -1.47 8.98 -3.78
N LYS A 84 -1.43 9.60 -4.96
CA LYS A 84 -0.50 10.72 -5.23
C LYS A 84 -0.80 11.90 -4.30
N THR A 85 -2.07 12.16 -4.03
CA THR A 85 -2.47 13.23 -3.10
C THR A 85 -2.01 12.95 -1.67
N VAL A 86 -2.14 11.71 -1.21
CA VAL A 86 -1.63 11.29 0.10
C VAL A 86 -0.12 11.48 0.17
N TYR A 87 0.61 11.11 -0.89
CA TYR A 87 2.05 11.35 -0.99
C TYR A 87 2.41 12.84 -0.90
N ASP A 88 1.76 13.69 -1.69
CA ASP A 88 2.03 15.13 -1.70
C ASP A 88 1.76 15.76 -0.31
N LEU A 89 0.72 15.30 0.40
CA LEU A 89 0.38 15.74 1.75
C LEU A 89 1.31 15.15 2.83
N GLN A 90 1.87 13.98 2.59
CA GLN A 90 2.85 13.33 3.47
C GLN A 90 4.20 14.03 3.40
N GLU A 91 4.66 14.40 2.20
CA GLU A 91 5.95 15.05 1.96
C GLU A 91 5.92 16.57 2.07
N ALA A 92 4.75 17.15 2.35
CA ALA A 92 4.62 18.58 2.60
C ALA A 92 5.51 19.03 3.78
N THR A 93 6.00 20.27 3.74
CA THR A 93 6.82 20.87 4.83
C THR A 93 6.13 20.74 6.20
N THR A 94 4.80 20.79 6.21
CA THR A 94 3.95 20.41 7.33
C THR A 94 3.03 19.29 6.86
N PRO A 95 3.29 18.02 7.25
CA PRO A 95 2.44 16.91 6.86
C PRO A 95 0.99 17.10 7.31
N TYR A 96 0.04 16.53 6.58
CA TYR A 96 -1.35 16.54 7.00
C TYR A 96 -1.51 15.82 8.36
N CYS A 97 -2.17 16.48 9.32
CA CYS A 97 -2.49 15.88 10.61
C CYS A 97 -3.98 16.02 10.88
N ALA A 98 -4.60 14.93 11.34
CA ALA A 98 -5.96 15.00 11.84
C ALA A 98 -6.00 15.81 13.13
N ALA A 99 -7.03 16.63 13.29
CA ALA A 99 -7.25 17.33 14.55
C ALA A 99 -7.45 16.30 15.68
N VAL A 100 -6.76 16.52 16.80
CA VAL A 100 -6.99 15.76 18.03
C VAL A 100 -8.32 16.22 18.60
N ALA A 101 -9.34 15.37 18.54
CA ALA A 101 -10.55 15.61 19.31
C ALA A 101 -10.17 15.68 20.78
N THR A 102 -10.49 16.79 21.45
CA THR A 102 -10.25 16.92 22.89
C THR A 102 -11.04 15.80 23.57
N PRO A 103 -10.40 14.88 24.31
CA PRO A 103 -11.13 13.79 24.93
C PRO A 103 -12.12 14.40 25.93
N THR A 104 -13.40 14.13 25.73
CA THR A 104 -14.40 14.35 26.78
C THR A 104 -14.00 13.44 27.95
N PRO A 105 -13.89 13.94 29.20
CA PRO A 105 -13.47 13.10 30.32
C PRO A 105 -14.42 11.92 30.48
N THR A 106 -13.91 10.73 30.17
CA THR A 106 -14.64 9.47 30.34
C THR A 106 -14.72 9.15 31.83
N PRO A 107 -15.88 8.76 32.37
CA PRO A 107 -15.97 8.31 33.76
C PRO A 107 -15.04 7.13 34.01
N THR A 108 -14.28 7.20 35.11
CA THR A 108 -13.29 6.19 35.51
C THR A 108 -13.96 4.83 35.73
N PRO A 109 -13.58 3.76 34.99
CA PRO A 109 -14.08 2.42 35.27
C PRO A 109 -13.47 1.87 36.57
N THR A 110 -14.31 1.17 37.34
CA THR A 110 -13.95 0.42 38.55
C THR A 110 -13.02 -0.76 38.18
N PRO A 111 -11.94 -1.04 38.93
CA PRO A 111 -10.98 -2.08 38.56
C PRO A 111 -11.67 -3.44 38.43
N THR A 112 -11.45 -4.11 37.30
CA THR A 112 -11.89 -5.48 37.02
C THR A 112 -10.67 -6.40 36.98
N VAL A 113 -10.86 -7.64 37.42
CA VAL A 113 -9.81 -8.65 37.61
C VAL A 113 -9.18 -9.08 36.28
N THR A 114 -7.85 -9.00 36.21
CA THR A 114 -7.02 -9.36 35.05
C THR A 114 -6.96 -10.88 34.84
N PRO A 115 -7.33 -11.43 33.67
CA PRO A 115 -6.86 -12.75 33.25
C PRO A 115 -5.43 -12.71 32.69
N THR A 116 -4.74 -13.83 32.94
CA THR A 116 -3.36 -14.27 32.71
C THR A 116 -2.76 -13.93 31.33
N PRO A 117 -1.42 -13.74 31.22
CA PRO A 117 -0.73 -13.39 29.98
C PRO A 117 -1.04 -14.32 28.81
N THR A 118 -1.27 -13.70 27.66
CA THR A 118 -1.43 -14.34 26.35
C THR A 118 -0.07 -14.64 25.75
N VAL A 119 -0.02 -15.75 24.99
CA VAL A 119 1.17 -16.31 24.35
C VAL A 119 1.79 -15.30 23.37
N THR A 120 3.09 -15.08 23.51
CA THR A 120 3.89 -14.28 22.56
C THR A 120 3.82 -14.93 21.16
N PRO A 121 3.42 -14.20 20.10
CA PRO A 121 3.49 -14.75 18.76
C PRO A 121 4.96 -15.04 18.42
N THR A 122 5.18 -16.25 17.92
CA THR A 122 6.47 -16.66 17.36
C THR A 122 6.74 -15.77 16.13
N PRO A 123 7.95 -15.22 15.94
CA PRO A 123 8.24 -14.45 14.74
C PRO A 123 7.98 -15.32 13.51
N SER A 124 7.11 -14.84 12.63
CA SER A 124 6.91 -15.42 11.30
C SER A 124 8.26 -15.41 10.57
N PRO A 125 8.61 -16.46 9.80
CA PRO A 125 9.83 -16.45 9.00
C PRO A 125 9.85 -15.19 8.12
N THR A 126 10.93 -14.42 8.21
CA THR A 126 11.16 -13.33 7.26
C THR A 126 11.19 -13.94 5.86
N PRO A 127 10.33 -13.50 4.91
CA PRO A 127 10.34 -14.03 3.57
C PRO A 127 11.75 -13.84 2.97
N THR A 128 12.21 -14.85 2.24
CA THR A 128 13.50 -14.76 1.54
C THR A 128 13.39 -13.61 0.53
N PRO A 129 14.36 -12.67 0.49
CA PRO A 129 14.28 -11.55 -0.43
C PRO A 129 14.26 -12.07 -1.87
N VAL A 130 13.23 -11.68 -2.62
CA VAL A 130 13.12 -11.92 -4.05
C VAL A 130 14.13 -11.01 -4.77
N PRO A 131 14.97 -11.53 -5.68
CA PRO A 131 15.91 -10.70 -6.43
C PRO A 131 15.18 -9.62 -7.25
N ASN A 132 15.62 -8.36 -7.13
CA ASN A 132 14.98 -7.26 -7.84
C ASN A 132 15.45 -7.09 -9.30
N ALA A 133 16.47 -7.84 -9.75
CA ALA A 133 17.04 -7.66 -11.08
C ALA A 133 16.00 -7.81 -12.21
N GLU A 134 15.12 -8.80 -12.12
CA GLU A 134 14.09 -9.06 -13.13
C GLU A 134 13.02 -7.95 -13.16
N VAL A 135 12.56 -7.47 -11.99
CA VAL A 135 11.60 -6.36 -11.95
C VAL A 135 12.23 -5.04 -12.40
N CYS A 136 13.53 -4.85 -12.17
CA CYS A 136 14.23 -3.70 -12.74
C CYS A 136 14.24 -3.76 -14.27
N ALA A 137 14.61 -4.90 -14.86
CA ALA A 137 14.57 -5.09 -16.31
C ALA A 137 13.15 -4.90 -16.88
N TYR A 138 12.14 -5.41 -16.16
CA TYR A 138 10.72 -5.23 -16.49
C TYR A 138 10.34 -3.74 -16.61
N VAL A 139 10.65 -2.94 -15.59
CA VAL A 139 10.36 -1.48 -15.59
C VAL A 139 11.20 -0.73 -16.64
N GLU A 140 12.46 -1.09 -16.81
CA GLU A 140 13.35 -0.45 -17.77
C GLU A 140 12.92 -0.70 -19.22
N SER A 141 12.49 -1.92 -19.54
CA SER A 141 12.02 -2.29 -20.89
C SER A 141 10.78 -1.50 -21.33
N ALA A 142 9.88 -1.18 -20.39
CA ALA A 142 8.74 -0.32 -20.66
C ALA A 142 9.14 1.16 -20.82
N GLY A 143 10.28 1.55 -20.24
CA GLY A 143 10.61 2.92 -19.89
C GLY A 143 9.90 3.33 -18.60
N LYS A 144 10.65 3.82 -17.61
CA LYS A 144 10.15 4.16 -16.27
C LYS A 144 8.87 5.01 -16.24
N GLY A 145 8.80 6.04 -17.09
CA GLY A 145 7.64 6.95 -17.19
C GLY A 145 6.58 6.50 -18.21
N ASN A 146 6.70 5.29 -18.74
CA ASN A 146 5.83 4.74 -19.78
C ASN A 146 5.01 3.53 -19.29
N LEU A 147 5.16 3.15 -18.02
CA LEU A 147 4.36 2.10 -17.41
C LEU A 147 2.87 2.40 -17.56
N THR A 148 2.10 1.34 -17.75
CA THR A 148 0.63 1.38 -17.82
C THR A 148 0.07 0.61 -16.64
N TRP A 149 -1.22 0.79 -16.34
CA TRP A 149 -1.88 0.00 -15.29
C TRP A 149 -1.77 -1.52 -15.49
N ASN A 150 -1.79 -1.99 -16.74
CA ASN A 150 -1.57 -3.42 -17.05
C ASN A 150 -0.19 -3.94 -16.59
N HIS A 151 0.82 -3.09 -16.44
CA HIS A 151 2.11 -3.50 -15.87
C HIS A 151 1.98 -3.82 -14.38
N VAL A 152 1.31 -2.93 -13.64
CA VAL A 152 1.05 -3.10 -12.20
C VAL A 152 0.22 -4.37 -11.98
N LEU A 153 -0.86 -4.55 -12.75
CA LEU A 153 -1.71 -5.73 -12.64
C LEU A 153 -0.99 -7.03 -13.01
N ALA A 154 -0.10 -7.03 -14.00
CA ALA A 154 0.65 -8.22 -14.38
C ALA A 154 1.54 -8.72 -13.23
N ILE A 155 2.29 -7.82 -12.59
CA ILE A 155 3.13 -8.15 -11.43
C ILE A 155 2.27 -8.56 -10.24
N TYR A 156 1.16 -7.86 -9.99
CA TYR A 156 0.23 -8.19 -8.91
C TYR A 156 -0.35 -9.60 -9.08
N TYR A 157 -0.93 -9.92 -10.25
CA TYR A 157 -1.51 -11.24 -10.48
C TYR A 157 -0.48 -12.36 -10.42
N LYS A 158 0.76 -12.09 -10.85
CA LYS A 158 1.87 -13.02 -10.68
C LYS A 158 2.22 -13.26 -9.21
N HIS A 159 2.12 -12.22 -8.37
CA HIS A 159 2.40 -12.31 -6.94
C HIS A 159 1.37 -13.16 -6.19
N VAL A 160 0.10 -13.09 -6.58
CA VAL A 160 -0.99 -13.87 -5.97
C VAL A 160 -1.26 -15.20 -6.67
N ASP A 161 -0.27 -15.73 -7.41
CA ASP A 161 -0.33 -17.02 -8.13
C ASP A 161 -1.48 -17.14 -9.15
N LEU A 162 -1.89 -16.03 -9.77
CA LEU A 162 -2.92 -15.96 -10.82
C LEU A 162 -2.27 -15.79 -12.21
N ASP A 163 -1.43 -16.75 -12.60
CA ASP A 163 -0.61 -16.71 -13.83
C ASP A 163 -1.40 -16.38 -15.10
N ASP A 164 -2.58 -16.98 -15.30
CA ASP A 164 -3.42 -16.74 -16.49
C ASP A 164 -3.88 -15.27 -16.59
N LEU A 165 -4.19 -14.65 -15.45
CA LEU A 165 -4.54 -13.23 -15.40
C LEU A 165 -3.31 -12.36 -15.61
N ALA A 166 -2.17 -12.72 -15.03
CA ALA A 166 -0.91 -12.02 -15.22
C ALA A 166 -0.54 -11.95 -16.71
N ASP A 167 -0.55 -13.10 -17.40
CA ASP A 167 -0.29 -13.22 -18.85
C ASP A 167 -1.31 -12.45 -19.69
N SER A 168 -2.57 -12.45 -19.27
CA SER A 168 -3.64 -11.68 -19.92
C SER A 168 -3.36 -10.17 -19.85
N GLN A 169 -2.87 -9.66 -18.72
CA GLN A 169 -2.52 -8.25 -18.60
C GLN A 169 -1.25 -7.91 -19.39
N LEU A 170 -0.22 -8.77 -19.38
CA LEU A 170 0.98 -8.59 -20.20
C LEU A 170 0.62 -8.42 -21.68
N LYS A 171 -0.30 -9.24 -22.20
CA LYS A 171 -0.77 -9.18 -23.60
C LYS A 171 -1.56 -7.91 -23.95
N LYS A 172 -2.05 -7.16 -22.95
CA LYS A 172 -2.76 -5.87 -23.17
C LYS A 172 -1.81 -4.67 -23.15
N ILE A 173 -0.55 -4.84 -22.75
CA ILE A 173 0.46 -3.77 -22.81
C ILE A 173 0.84 -3.53 -24.28
N PRO A 174 0.94 -2.26 -24.76
CA PRO A 174 1.42 -1.96 -26.11
C PRO A 174 2.76 -2.64 -26.41
N GLU A 175 2.94 -3.18 -27.62
CA GLU A 175 4.10 -4.00 -27.99
C GLU A 175 5.44 -3.29 -27.80
N ASP A 176 5.48 -1.97 -28.05
CA ASP A 176 6.67 -1.11 -27.87
C ASP A 176 7.07 -0.90 -26.39
N LYS A 177 6.18 -1.25 -25.46
CA LYS A 177 6.37 -1.09 -24.01
C LYS A 177 6.30 -2.42 -23.27
N ARG A 178 6.05 -3.53 -23.98
CA ARG A 178 5.74 -4.81 -23.36
C ARG A 178 7.04 -5.52 -22.96
N PRO A 179 7.21 -5.87 -21.68
CA PRO A 179 8.34 -6.68 -21.25
C PRO A 179 8.27 -8.10 -21.82
N ASP A 180 9.43 -8.74 -22.02
CA ASP A 180 9.53 -10.09 -22.59
C ASP A 180 8.88 -11.15 -21.68
N SER A 181 8.95 -10.97 -20.36
CA SER A 181 8.36 -11.86 -19.37
C SER A 181 7.98 -11.10 -18.09
N ILE A 182 7.07 -11.69 -17.32
CA ILE A 182 6.77 -11.23 -15.96
C ILE A 182 7.83 -11.87 -15.03
N PRO A 183 8.45 -11.10 -14.11
CA PRO A 183 9.36 -11.64 -13.10
C PRO A 183 8.77 -12.81 -12.31
N ASP A 184 9.60 -13.77 -11.90
CA ASP A 184 9.17 -14.92 -11.07
C ASP A 184 10.36 -15.47 -10.24
N PRO A 185 10.31 -15.46 -8.90
CA PRO A 185 9.18 -15.07 -8.05
C PRO A 185 8.94 -13.55 -8.02
N THR A 186 7.76 -13.15 -7.56
CA THR A 186 7.42 -11.74 -7.28
C THR A 186 7.14 -11.52 -5.79
N SER A 187 7.31 -10.28 -5.33
CA SER A 187 6.97 -9.88 -3.96
C SER A 187 6.11 -8.63 -3.91
N TRP A 188 5.44 -8.43 -2.78
CA TRP A 188 4.61 -7.25 -2.55
C TRP A 188 5.36 -5.92 -2.74
N ASN A 189 6.62 -5.84 -2.29
CA ASN A 189 7.44 -4.64 -2.50
C ASN A 189 7.68 -4.35 -3.99
N GLN A 190 7.74 -5.39 -4.83
CA GLN A 190 7.89 -5.21 -6.27
C GLN A 190 6.59 -4.69 -6.91
N VAL A 191 5.43 -5.17 -6.46
CA VAL A 191 4.12 -4.62 -6.86
C VAL A 191 4.05 -3.12 -6.54
N LEU A 192 4.37 -2.74 -5.29
CA LEU A 192 4.39 -1.35 -4.84
C LEU A 192 5.38 -0.49 -5.64
N GLY A 193 6.58 -1.01 -5.91
CA GLY A 193 7.57 -0.27 -6.68
C GLY A 193 7.10 0.06 -8.09
N VAL A 194 6.55 -0.93 -8.81
CA VAL A 194 5.99 -0.73 -10.16
C VAL A 194 4.80 0.22 -10.12
N TYR A 195 3.96 0.12 -9.10
CA TYR A 195 2.84 1.04 -8.87
C TYR A 195 3.31 2.50 -8.70
N TYR A 196 4.35 2.73 -7.92
CA TYR A 196 4.91 4.07 -7.72
C TYR A 196 5.56 4.62 -8.99
N TYR A 197 6.21 3.78 -9.78
CA TYR A 197 6.71 4.19 -11.09
C TYR A 197 5.58 4.60 -12.04
N TYR A 198 4.47 3.86 -12.05
CA TYR A 198 3.27 4.24 -12.81
C TYR A 198 2.69 5.61 -12.39
N LEU A 199 2.75 5.94 -11.09
CA LEU A 199 2.36 7.24 -10.55
C LEU A 199 3.42 8.34 -10.70
N GLU A 200 4.55 8.05 -11.37
CA GLU A 200 5.73 8.92 -11.47
C GLU A 200 6.36 9.30 -10.11
N LEU A 201 6.08 8.51 -9.06
CA LEU A 201 6.67 8.64 -7.73
C LEU A 201 8.00 7.90 -7.65
N TYR A 202 8.96 8.32 -8.49
CA TYR A 202 10.21 7.58 -8.73
C TYR A 202 11.03 7.30 -7.46
N SER A 203 11.09 8.24 -6.52
CA SER A 203 11.81 8.05 -5.26
C SER A 203 11.21 6.94 -4.39
N MET A 204 9.88 6.81 -4.37
CA MET A 204 9.21 5.71 -3.69
C MET A 204 9.41 4.40 -4.44
N GLY A 205 9.32 4.43 -5.78
CA GLY A 205 9.65 3.29 -6.63
C GLY A 205 11.06 2.76 -6.36
N ASP A 206 12.05 3.66 -6.30
CA ASP A 206 13.45 3.33 -6.00
C ASP A 206 13.64 2.79 -4.59
N ALA A 207 12.94 3.35 -3.60
CA ALA A 207 12.97 2.85 -2.23
C ALA A 207 12.43 1.41 -2.12
N LYS A 208 11.49 1.02 -2.98
CA LYS A 208 10.93 -0.34 -3.02
C LYS A 208 11.75 -1.32 -3.85
N LEU A 209 12.18 -0.90 -5.04
CA LEU A 209 12.86 -1.80 -6.01
C LEU A 209 14.37 -1.81 -5.88
N GLY A 210 14.99 -0.74 -5.38
CA GLY A 210 16.44 -0.66 -5.22
C GLY A 210 17.23 -0.79 -6.54
N CYS A 211 16.62 -0.45 -7.68
CA CYS A 211 17.20 -0.66 -9.00
C CYS A 211 18.42 0.22 -9.34
N GLY A 212 18.77 1.18 -8.47
CA GLY A 212 20.03 1.93 -8.56
C GLY A 212 20.14 2.82 -9.79
N TRP A 213 19.01 3.19 -10.39
CA TRP A 213 18.99 4.05 -11.56
C TRP A 213 19.27 5.50 -11.15
N SER A 214 20.29 6.11 -11.77
CA SER A 214 20.68 7.52 -11.59
C SER A 214 19.86 8.49 -12.41
#